data_AF-A0A5B0LMK0-F1
#
_entry.id   AF-A0A5B0LMK0-F1
#
_cell.length_a   1.000
_cell.length_b   1.000
_cell.length_c   1.000
_cell.angle_alpha   90.00
_cell.angle_beta   90.00
_cell.angle_gamma   90.00
#
_symmetry.space_group_name_H-M   'P 1'
#
loop_
_entity.id
_entity.type
_entity.pdbx_description
1 polymer ?
#
loop_
_entity_poly.entity_id
_entity_poly.type
_entity_poly.pdbx_seq_one_letter_code
_entity_poly.pdbx_strand_id
1 'polypeptide(L)'
;MQFLGISKGPLVVSMYLIVACTANTPYFECSTYPYCVNKDISVSPMKYTFALAIQTLISDSTWSCHGVNLPGRDIANVCCVHPTGLNNARKNKQPLILDSNQFYNKFQCTEVEGHY
;
A
#
# COMPACT_ATOMS: atom_id res chain seq x y z
N MET A 1 45.60 48.86 11.41
CA MET A 1 44.41 48.34 10.71
C MET A 1 44.82 47.02 10.07
N GLN A 2 44.31 45.91 10.58
CA GLN A 2 44.55 44.56 10.05
C GLN A 2 43.25 44.04 9.43
N PHE A 3 43.39 43.06 8.53
CA PHE A 3 42.36 42.36 7.74
C PHE A 3 41.87 43.18 6.53
N LEU A 4 41.88 42.67 5.30
CA LEU A 4 41.35 41.40 4.84
C LEU A 4 42.13 40.84 3.64
N GLY A 5 42.70 39.64 3.79
CA GLY A 5 43.12 38.80 2.66
C GLY A 5 41.90 38.05 2.12
N ILE A 6 41.44 38.41 0.93
CA ILE A 6 40.34 37.73 0.25
C ILE A 6 40.92 36.45 -0.38
N SER A 7 40.75 35.33 0.32
CA SER A 7 41.04 33.99 -0.17
C SER A 7 40.09 33.65 -1.32
N LYS A 8 40.62 33.46 -2.53
CA LYS A 8 39.91 32.90 -3.68
C LYS A 8 39.80 31.37 -3.48
N GLY A 9 38.83 30.93 -2.70
CA GLY A 9 38.44 29.52 -2.65
C GLY A 9 37.62 29.13 -3.89
N PRO A 10 37.84 27.97 -4.51
CA PRO A 10 37.02 27.51 -5.62
C PRO A 10 35.62 27.17 -5.08
N LEU A 11 34.61 27.85 -5.58
CA LEU A 11 33.20 27.58 -5.32
C LEU A 11 32.82 26.30 -6.07
N VAL A 12 33.16 25.16 -5.48
CA VAL A 12 32.74 23.84 -5.96
C VAL A 12 31.26 23.72 -5.59
N VAL A 13 30.40 24.17 -6.50
CA VAL A 13 28.97 23.87 -6.48
C VAL A 13 28.85 22.38 -6.72
N SER A 14 28.86 21.61 -5.64
CA SER A 14 28.53 20.19 -5.65
C SER A 14 27.04 20.10 -6.00
N MET A 15 26.76 20.02 -7.30
CA MET A 15 25.45 19.72 -7.86
C MET A 15 25.15 18.28 -7.47
N TYR A 16 24.68 18.08 -6.24
CA TYR A 16 24.13 16.82 -5.79
C TYR A 16 22.95 16.51 -6.70
N LEU A 17 23.18 15.63 -7.67
CA LEU A 17 22.16 14.90 -8.39
C LEU A 17 21.25 14.27 -7.34
N ILE A 18 20.15 14.96 -7.03
CA ILE A 18 19.01 14.36 -6.35
C ILE A 18 18.46 13.39 -7.38
N VAL A 19 18.98 12.17 -7.35
CA VAL A 19 18.35 11.04 -8.02
C VAL A 19 17.01 10.88 -7.32
N ALA A 20 15.96 11.42 -7.92
CA ALA A 20 14.61 11.12 -7.52
C ALA A 20 14.45 9.62 -7.73
N CYS A 21 14.58 8.83 -6.66
CA CYS A 21 14.06 7.48 -6.64
C CYS A 21 12.55 7.62 -6.88
N THR A 22 12.13 7.49 -8.13
CA THR A 22 10.74 7.15 -8.43
C THR A 22 10.58 5.75 -7.86
N ALA A 23 10.15 5.65 -6.61
CA ALA A 23 9.75 4.38 -6.06
C ALA A 23 8.55 3.93 -6.90
N ASN A 24 8.78 3.04 -7.88
CA ASN A 24 7.74 2.33 -8.61
C ASN A 24 6.94 1.55 -7.56
N THR A 25 5.95 2.23 -7.01
CA THR A 25 5.07 1.68 -5.99
C THR A 25 3.96 1.02 -6.78
N PRO A 26 3.79 -0.31 -6.67
CA PRO A 26 2.76 -0.98 -7.45
C PRO A 26 1.39 -0.45 -7.05
N TYR A 27 0.60 -0.09 -8.05
CA TYR A 27 -0.73 0.47 -7.88
C TYR A 27 -1.77 -0.44 -8.53
N PHE A 28 -3.01 -0.39 -8.09
CA PHE A 28 -4.10 -1.15 -8.71
C PHE A 28 -5.35 -0.30 -8.83
N GLU A 29 -6.14 -0.58 -9.85
CA GLU A 29 -7.43 0.09 -10.05
C GLU A 29 -8.55 -0.68 -9.34
N CYS A 30 -9.42 0.08 -8.70
CA CYS A 30 -10.59 -0.49 -8.04
C CYS A 30 -11.78 0.48 -8.10
N SER A 31 -12.87 0.08 -8.75
CA SER A 31 -14.09 0.87 -8.87
C SER A 31 -15.07 0.69 -7.71
N THR A 32 -14.78 -0.23 -6.79
CA THR A 32 -15.67 -0.65 -5.70
C THR A 32 -15.00 -0.47 -4.33
N TYR A 33 -14.73 -1.56 -3.60
CA TYR A 33 -14.12 -1.53 -2.27
C TYR A 33 -12.69 -2.09 -2.32
N PRO A 34 -11.66 -1.23 -2.27
CA PRO A 34 -10.27 -1.62 -2.35
C PRO A 34 -9.72 -2.03 -1.00
N TYR A 35 -9.00 -3.16 -0.96
CA TYR A 35 -8.38 -3.70 0.22
C TYR A 35 -7.02 -4.31 -0.09
N CYS A 36 -6.26 -4.52 0.97
CA CYS A 36 -5.06 -5.35 0.97
C CYS A 36 -5.33 -6.56 1.82
N VAL A 37 -4.94 -7.74 1.36
CA VAL A 37 -5.11 -8.96 2.14
C VAL A 37 -3.81 -9.72 2.25
N ASN A 38 -3.59 -10.31 3.41
CA ASN A 38 -2.64 -11.38 3.57
C ASN A 38 -3.39 -12.70 3.58
N LYS A 39 -2.98 -13.62 2.71
CA LYS A 39 -3.62 -14.91 2.52
C LYS A 39 -2.85 -16.00 3.25
N ASP A 40 -3.52 -16.63 4.20
CA ASP A 40 -3.03 -17.84 4.85
C ASP A 40 -3.59 -19.08 4.12
N ILE A 41 -2.76 -19.62 3.24
CA ILE A 41 -3.04 -20.85 2.47
C ILE A 41 -2.73 -22.13 3.24
N SER A 42 -2.14 -22.03 4.44
CA SER A 42 -1.77 -23.20 5.24
C SER A 42 -2.97 -23.86 5.95
N VAL A 43 -4.11 -23.18 5.97
CA VAL A 43 -5.34 -23.62 6.63
C VAL A 43 -6.49 -23.81 5.64
N SER A 44 -7.43 -24.69 5.99
CA SER A 44 -8.64 -24.94 5.21
C SER A 44 -9.90 -24.77 6.08
N PRO A 45 -10.83 -23.87 5.73
CA PRO A 45 -10.77 -22.94 4.59
C PRO A 45 -9.65 -21.90 4.75
N MET A 46 -9.10 -21.42 3.63
CA MET A 46 -8.07 -20.38 3.61
C MET A 46 -8.57 -19.13 4.34
N LYS A 47 -7.66 -18.41 4.99
CA LYS A 47 -7.99 -17.18 5.71
C LYS A 47 -7.36 -15.96 5.04
N TYR A 48 -8.10 -14.86 5.05
CA TYR A 48 -7.72 -13.59 4.45
C TYR A 48 -7.76 -12.53 5.55
N THR A 49 -6.59 -12.00 5.92
CA THR A 49 -6.46 -10.91 6.90
C THR A 49 -6.48 -9.59 6.16
N PHE A 50 -7.47 -8.75 6.43
CA PHE A 50 -7.71 -7.51 5.69
C PHE A 50 -7.04 -6.30 6.32
N ALA A 51 -6.55 -5.41 5.44
CA ALA A 51 -6.17 -4.04 5.74
C ALA A 51 -6.71 -3.10 4.66
N LEU A 52 -6.70 -1.79 4.95
CA LEU A 52 -7.09 -0.78 3.98
C LEU A 52 -5.98 -0.61 2.94
N ALA A 53 -6.39 -0.49 1.69
CA ALA A 53 -5.52 0.05 0.66
C ALA A 53 -5.33 1.56 0.87
N ILE A 54 -4.17 2.06 0.44
CA ILE A 54 -3.80 3.47 0.52
C ILE A 54 -4.17 4.11 -0.81
N GLN A 55 -4.96 5.18 -0.76
CA GLN A 55 -5.28 5.95 -1.96
C GLN A 55 -4.01 6.65 -2.47
N THR A 56 -3.75 6.54 -3.76
CA THR A 56 -2.60 7.20 -4.39
C THR A 56 -3.00 8.61 -4.83
N LEU A 57 -2.03 9.53 -4.93
CA LEU A 57 -2.27 10.90 -5.41
C LEU A 57 -2.55 10.96 -6.93
N ILE A 58 -2.49 9.82 -7.63
CA ILE A 58 -2.55 9.75 -9.09
C ILE A 58 -3.99 9.87 -9.58
N SER A 59 -4.94 9.18 -8.93
CA SER A 59 -6.36 9.28 -9.26
C SER A 59 -7.25 8.75 -8.13
N ASP A 60 -8.53 9.11 -8.16
CA ASP A 60 -9.52 8.65 -7.18
C ASP A 60 -9.80 7.14 -7.23
N SER A 61 -9.43 6.45 -8.31
CA SER A 61 -9.63 5.02 -8.50
C SER A 61 -8.36 4.18 -8.35
N THR A 62 -7.22 4.81 -8.07
CA THR A 62 -5.91 4.13 -7.99
C THR A 62 -5.46 3.97 -6.54
N TRP A 63 -5.19 2.73 -6.15
CA TRP A 63 -4.87 2.32 -4.78
C TRP A 63 -3.54 1.59 -4.70
N SER A 64 -2.95 1.50 -3.52
CA SER A 64 -1.73 0.74 -3.29
C SER A 64 -1.79 -0.03 -1.98
N CYS A 65 -1.21 -1.24 -1.99
CA CYS A 65 -0.89 -1.99 -0.79
C CYS A 65 0.55 -1.80 -0.31
N HIS A 66 1.32 -0.96 -1.02
CA HIS A 66 2.68 -0.64 -0.59
C HIS A 66 2.68 0.11 0.74
N GLY A 67 3.50 -0.33 1.69
CA GLY A 67 3.57 0.25 3.03
C GLY A 67 2.44 -0.18 3.99
N VAL A 68 1.52 -1.04 3.55
CA VAL A 68 0.51 -1.63 4.43
C VAL A 68 1.15 -2.68 5.33
N ASN A 69 1.02 -2.51 6.63
CA ASN A 69 1.56 -3.45 7.61
C ASN A 69 0.56 -4.58 7.87
N LEU A 70 0.67 -5.66 7.10
CA LEU A 70 -0.03 -6.92 7.33
C LEU A 70 0.95 -8.02 7.75
N PRO A 71 0.53 -8.96 8.62
CA PRO A 71 1.41 -10.02 9.10
C PRO A 71 1.69 -11.05 8.00
N GLY A 72 2.82 -10.93 7.31
CA GLY A 72 3.37 -11.93 6.38
C GLY A 72 3.98 -11.28 5.13
N ARG A 73 4.37 -12.11 4.15
CA ARG A 73 5.15 -11.64 2.98
C ARG A 73 4.31 -11.39 1.73
N ASP A 74 3.22 -12.15 1.57
CA ASP A 74 2.42 -12.13 0.35
C ASP A 74 1.14 -11.32 0.58
N ILE A 75 1.25 -10.00 0.36
CA ILE A 75 0.11 -9.08 0.37
C ILE A 75 -0.46 -9.01 -1.05
N ALA A 76 -1.72 -9.38 -1.20
CA ALA A 76 -2.46 -9.25 -2.45
C ALA A 76 -3.34 -8.00 -2.45
N ASN A 77 -3.46 -7.37 -3.61
CA ASN A 77 -4.43 -6.31 -3.85
C ASN A 77 -5.79 -6.94 -4.08
N VAL A 78 -6.86 -6.37 -3.50
CA VAL A 78 -8.20 -6.95 -3.58
C VAL A 78 -9.24 -5.88 -3.85
N CYS A 79 -10.17 -6.20 -4.74
CA CYS A 79 -11.41 -5.47 -4.95
C CYS A 79 -12.60 -6.32 -4.52
N CYS A 80 -13.45 -5.80 -3.66
CA CYS A 80 -14.70 -6.45 -3.27
C CYS A 80 -15.92 -5.68 -3.78
N VAL A 81 -16.97 -6.39 -4.17
CA VAL A 81 -18.24 -5.77 -4.58
C VAL A 81 -19.00 -5.23 -3.37
N HIS A 82 -18.83 -5.83 -2.19
CA HIS A 82 -19.52 -5.43 -0.97
C HIS A 82 -18.57 -5.02 0.15
N PRO A 83 -18.99 -4.11 1.05
CA PRO A 83 -18.15 -3.69 2.17
C PRO A 83 -17.96 -4.83 3.17
N THR A 84 -16.70 -5.11 3.51
CA THR A 84 -16.31 -6.27 4.33
C THR A 84 -16.52 -6.09 5.83
N GLY A 85 -16.86 -4.87 6.27
CA GLY A 85 -16.94 -4.51 7.69
C GLY A 85 -15.60 -4.12 8.32
N LEU A 86 -14.53 -4.00 7.53
CA LEU A 86 -13.19 -3.67 8.01
C LEU A 86 -13.16 -2.39 8.85
N ASN A 87 -13.90 -1.36 8.44
CA ASN A 87 -13.98 -0.10 9.20
C ASN A 87 -14.53 -0.31 10.61
N ASN A 88 -15.48 -1.23 10.79
CA ASN A 88 -16.01 -1.55 12.12
C ASN A 88 -15.00 -2.36 12.94
N ALA A 89 -14.34 -3.35 12.34
CA ALA A 89 -13.29 -4.12 13.00
C ALA A 89 -12.16 -3.21 13.52
N ARG A 90 -11.71 -2.25 12.69
CA ARG A 90 -10.70 -1.24 13.07
C ARG A 90 -11.14 -0.35 14.22
N LYS A 91 -12.38 0.14 14.21
CA LYS A 91 -12.94 0.95 15.33
C LYS A 91 -12.87 0.19 16.66
N ASN A 92 -13.08 -1.11 16.62
CA ASN A 92 -12.99 -2.00 17.78
C ASN A 92 -11.57 -2.54 18.03
N LYS A 93 -10.55 -2.05 17.31
CA LYS A 93 -9.14 -2.49 17.39
C LYS A 93 -8.96 -3.99 17.18
N GLN A 94 -9.79 -4.59 16.34
CA GLN A 94 -9.72 -6.02 15.99
C GLN A 94 -9.28 -6.19 14.53
N PRO A 95 -8.48 -7.23 14.22
CA PRO A 95 -8.21 -7.60 12.83
C PRO A 95 -9.49 -8.14 12.19
N LEU A 96 -9.72 -7.83 10.92
CA LEU A 96 -10.74 -8.50 10.14
C LEU A 96 -10.10 -9.69 9.43
N ILE A 97 -10.56 -10.89 9.78
CA ILE A 97 -10.12 -12.13 9.15
C ILE A 97 -11.36 -12.82 8.60
N LEU A 98 -11.35 -13.11 7.29
CA LEU A 98 -12.44 -13.78 6.60
C LEU A 98 -11.94 -15.13 6.06
N ASP A 99 -12.81 -16.13 6.04
CA ASP A 99 -12.52 -17.37 5.32
C ASP A 99 -12.77 -17.22 3.81
N SER A 100 -12.32 -18.20 3.03
CA SER A 100 -12.51 -18.22 1.57
C SER A 100 -13.97 -18.12 1.11
N ASN A 101 -14.92 -18.70 1.84
CA ASN A 101 -16.34 -18.63 1.47
C ASN A 101 -16.87 -17.22 1.68
N GLN A 102 -16.52 -16.58 2.79
CA GLN A 102 -16.86 -15.18 3.03
C GLN A 102 -16.20 -14.26 1.98
N PHE A 103 -14.92 -14.50 1.68
CA PHE A 103 -14.16 -13.73 0.70
C PHE A 103 -14.80 -13.80 -0.70
N TYR A 104 -14.96 -14.99 -1.27
CA TYR A 104 -15.45 -15.16 -2.64
C TYR A 104 -16.97 -15.03 -2.78
N ASN A 105 -17.75 -15.54 -1.84
CA ASN A 105 -19.20 -15.66 -2.03
C ASN A 105 -19.99 -14.55 -1.33
N LYS A 106 -19.61 -14.18 -0.09
CA LYS A 106 -20.35 -13.17 0.67
C LYS A 106 -19.99 -11.74 0.25
N PHE A 107 -18.71 -11.46 0.11
CA PHE A 107 -18.23 -10.11 -0.24
C PHE A 107 -17.81 -9.96 -1.70
N GLN A 108 -17.77 -11.07 -2.44
CA GLN A 108 -17.40 -11.12 -3.86
C GLN A 108 -16.08 -10.40 -4.12
N CYS A 109 -15.08 -10.73 -3.30
CA CYS A 109 -13.73 -10.21 -3.40
C CYS A 109 -12.94 -10.94 -4.49
N THR A 110 -12.15 -10.20 -5.23
CA THR A 110 -11.26 -10.69 -6.29
C THR A 110 -9.86 -10.12 -6.08
N GLU A 111 -8.85 -10.97 -6.18
CA GLU A 111 -7.45 -10.54 -6.21
C GLU A 111 -7.16 -9.85 -7.55
N VAL A 112 -6.50 -8.69 -7.52
CA VAL A 112 -6.21 -7.88 -8.71
C VAL A 112 -4.70 -7.67 -8.85
N GLU A 113 -4.22 -7.68 -10.10
CA GLU A 113 -2.80 -7.42 -10.37
C GLU A 113 -2.46 -5.94 -10.14
N GLY A 114 -1.24 -5.69 -9.68
CA GLY A 114 -0.68 -4.35 -9.59
C GLY A 114 -0.01 -3.94 -10.90
N HIS A 115 -0.12 -2.67 -11.24
CA HIS A 115 0.62 -1.98 -12.29
C HIS A 115 1.90 -1.37 -11.69
N TYR A 116 3.02 -1.45 -12.43
CA TYR A 116 4.36 -1.01 -12.03
C TYR A 116 4.82 0.22 -12.79
#